data_AF-A0A484YAY4-F1
#
_entry.id   AF-A0A484YAY4-F1
#
_cell.length_a   1.000
_cell.length_b   1.000
_cell.length_c   1.000
_cell.angle_alpha   90.00
_cell.angle_beta   90.00
_cell.angle_gamma   90.00
#
_symmetry.space_group_name_H-M   'P 1'
#
loop_
_entity.id
_entity.type
_entity.pdbx_description
1 polymer ?
#
loop_
_entity_poly.entity_id
_entity_poly.type
_entity_poly.pdbx_seq_one_letter_code
_entity_poly.pdbx_strand_id
1 'polypeptide(L)'
;MLTPKQKAIIWALGIIFGVPTSIYGVQWTLTKFAKQQVNCLSDASQAAVDLSEKQLSEQGDGSQLSKDFTTCRKKIDPNKGTVDFFKEEIDRHKSKT
;
A
#
# COMPACT_ATOMS: atom_id res chain seq x y z
N MET A 1 10.21 34.72 8.01
CA MET A 1 9.60 34.31 6.72
C MET A 1 10.56 33.37 6.01
N LEU A 2 10.10 32.18 5.59
CA LEU A 2 10.92 31.22 4.85
C LEU A 2 11.06 31.67 3.38
N THR A 3 12.28 31.61 2.86
CA THR A 3 12.56 31.87 1.44
C THR A 3 11.93 30.80 0.54
N PRO A 4 11.69 31.09 -0.75
CA PRO A 4 11.12 30.10 -1.68
C PRO A 4 11.93 28.80 -1.75
N LYS A 5 13.26 28.89 -1.68
CA LYS A 5 14.17 27.74 -1.65
C LYS A 5 13.99 26.88 -0.39
N GLN A 6 13.86 27.51 0.78
CA GLN A 6 13.62 26.77 2.03
C GLN A 6 12.24 26.11 2.06
N LYS A 7 11.20 26.76 1.50
CA LYS A 7 9.87 26.16 1.36
C LYS A 7 9.89 24.91 0.47
N ALA A 8 10.62 24.97 -0.66
CA ALA A 8 10.77 23.82 -1.55
C ALA A 8 11.47 22.63 -0.88
N ILE A 9 12.51 22.89 -0.07
CA ILE A 9 13.22 21.85 0.69
C ILE A 9 12.29 21.19 1.72
N ILE A 10 11.54 21.99 2.49
CA ILE A 10 10.58 21.47 3.47
C ILE A 10 9.49 20.64 2.78
N TRP A 11 9.04 21.08 1.61
CA TRP A 11 8.06 20.32 0.81
C TRP A 11 8.62 19.00 0.31
N ALA A 12 9.85 18.98 -0.21
CA ALA A 12 10.51 17.76 -0.65
C ALA A 12 10.69 16.77 0.51
N LEU A 13 11.15 17.24 1.67
CA LEU A 13 11.31 16.42 2.87
C LEU A 13 9.95 15.88 3.36
N GLY A 14 8.92 16.72 3.39
CA GLY A 14 7.56 16.28 3.74
C GLY A 14 7.06 15.14 2.85
N ILE A 15 7.24 15.26 1.53
CA ILE A 15 6.85 14.21 0.57
C ILE A 15 7.64 12.91 0.84
N ILE A 16 8.94 12.99 1.09
CA ILE A 16 9.79 11.82 1.36
C ILE A 16 9.33 11.11 2.64
N PHE A 17 9.20 11.85 3.74
CA PHE A 17 8.84 11.31 5.05
C PHE A 17 7.34 11.03 5.21
N GLY A 18 6.53 11.27 4.17
CA GLY A 18 5.08 11.06 4.23
C GLY A 18 4.34 12.07 5.10
N VAL A 19 4.97 13.19 5.46
CA VAL A 19 4.35 14.30 6.19
C VAL A 19 3.81 15.31 5.17
N PRO A 20 2.48 15.46 5.05
CA PRO A 20 1.90 16.35 4.06
C PRO A 20 2.09 17.83 4.45
N THR A 21 3.18 18.44 3.98
CA THR A 21 3.48 19.87 4.22
C THR A 21 2.82 20.82 3.21
N SER A 22 2.03 20.27 2.27
CA SER A 22 1.31 20.99 1.23
C SER A 22 0.02 20.26 0.84
N ILE A 23 -0.91 20.95 0.16
CA ILE A 23 -2.16 20.36 -0.35
C ILE A 23 -1.88 19.16 -1.25
N TYR A 24 -0.87 19.26 -2.12
CA TYR A 24 -0.42 18.14 -2.97
C TYR A 24 0.14 16.97 -2.14
N GLY A 25 0.81 17.25 -1.02
CA GLY A 25 1.25 16.23 -0.07
C GLY A 25 0.08 15.51 0.60
N VAL A 26 -1.00 16.23 0.95
CA VAL A 26 -2.23 15.62 1.51
C VAL A 26 -2.87 14.71 0.47
N GLN A 27 -3.05 15.21 -0.76
CA GLN A 27 -3.63 14.43 -1.86
C GLN A 27 -2.81 13.15 -2.10
N TRP A 28 -1.49 13.26 -2.16
CA TRP A 28 -0.59 12.12 -2.32
C TRP A 28 -0.71 11.10 -1.18
N THR A 29 -0.81 11.57 0.06
CA THR A 29 -0.98 10.70 1.24
C THR A 29 -2.29 9.90 1.15
N LEU A 30 -3.38 10.56 0.77
CA LEU A 30 -4.67 9.89 0.54
C LEU A 30 -4.60 8.90 -0.62
N THR A 31 -3.94 9.26 -1.73
CA THR A 31 -3.76 8.35 -2.87
C THR A 31 -2.97 7.10 -2.48
N LYS A 32 -1.86 7.24 -1.74
CA LYS A 32 -1.08 6.10 -1.24
C LYS A 32 -1.94 5.20 -0.35
N PHE A 33 -2.66 5.79 0.59
CA PHE A 33 -3.53 5.04 1.50
C PHE A 33 -4.65 4.29 0.76
N ALA A 34 -5.29 4.94 -0.22
CA ALA A 34 -6.28 4.30 -1.07
C ALA A 34 -5.68 3.15 -1.90
N LYS A 35 -4.48 3.35 -2.48
CA LYS A 35 -3.79 2.32 -3.25
C LYS A 35 -3.44 1.10 -2.40
N GLN A 36 -2.98 1.31 -1.17
CA GLN A 36 -2.74 0.21 -0.22
C GLN A 36 -4.01 -0.59 0.07
N GLN A 37 -5.17 0.05 0.24
CA GLN A 37 -6.46 -0.63 0.41
C GLN A 37 -6.85 -1.45 -0.82
N VAL A 38 -6.73 -0.87 -2.02
CA VAL A 38 -7.04 -1.55 -3.28
C VAL A 38 -6.14 -2.77 -3.50
N ASN A 39 -4.84 -2.61 -3.24
CA ASN A 39 -3.89 -3.73 -3.31
C ASN A 39 -4.27 -4.83 -2.32
N CYS A 40 -4.71 -4.44 -1.13
CA CYS A 40 -5.12 -5.40 -0.13
C CYS A 40 -6.37 -6.19 -0.54
N LEU A 41 -7.36 -5.48 -1.08
CA LEU A 41 -8.57 -6.09 -1.62
C LEU A 41 -8.23 -7.00 -2.80
N SER A 42 -7.29 -6.60 -3.67
CA SER A 42 -6.83 -7.42 -4.79
C SER A 42 -6.18 -8.73 -4.33
N ASP A 43 -5.32 -8.69 -3.31
CA ASP A 43 -4.67 -9.91 -2.77
C ASP A 43 -5.69 -10.84 -2.13
N ALA A 44 -6.60 -10.26 -1.37
CA ALA A 44 -7.73 -10.93 -0.77
C ALA A 44 -8.61 -11.65 -1.80
N SER A 45 -9.00 -10.94 -2.88
CA SER A 45 -9.79 -11.51 -3.96
C SER A 45 -9.02 -12.62 -4.68
N GLN A 46 -7.72 -12.44 -4.92
CA GLN A 46 -6.89 -13.45 -5.55
C GLN A 46 -6.76 -14.70 -4.67
N ALA A 47 -6.50 -14.54 -3.38
CA ALA A 47 -6.47 -15.65 -2.42
C ALA A 47 -7.83 -16.36 -2.31
N ALA A 48 -8.95 -15.64 -2.42
CA ALA A 48 -10.28 -16.25 -2.43
C ALA A 48 -10.53 -17.07 -3.71
N VAL A 49 -10.08 -16.59 -4.87
CA VAL A 49 -10.13 -17.34 -6.13
C VAL A 49 -9.25 -18.59 -6.04
N ASP A 50 -8.00 -18.46 -5.58
CA ASP A 50 -7.07 -19.59 -5.40
C ASP A 50 -7.65 -20.63 -4.43
N LEU A 51 -8.34 -20.19 -3.38
CA LEU A 51 -8.97 -21.07 -2.42
C LEU A 51 -10.19 -21.78 -3.02
N SER A 52 -10.98 -21.09 -3.83
CA SER A 52 -12.09 -21.70 -4.58
C SER A 52 -11.57 -22.77 -5.55
N GLU A 53 -10.48 -22.49 -6.26
CA GLU A 53 -9.81 -23.47 -7.13
C GLU A 53 -9.22 -24.65 -6.34
N LYS A 54 -8.63 -24.41 -5.17
CA LYS A 54 -8.08 -25.47 -4.31
C LYS A 54 -9.14 -26.28 -3.55
N GLN A 55 -10.29 -25.69 -3.25
CA GLN A 55 -11.43 -26.40 -2.67
C GLN A 55 -12.05 -27.35 -3.69
N LEU A 56 -12.06 -26.97 -4.99
CA LEU A 56 -12.40 -27.88 -6.08
C LEU A 56 -11.41 -29.05 -6.20
N SER A 57 -10.19 -28.93 -5.66
CA SER A 57 -9.14 -29.95 -5.66
C SER A 57 -8.86 -30.60 -4.28
N GLU A 58 -9.81 -30.54 -3.32
CA GLU A 58 -9.71 -31.14 -1.97
C GLU A 58 -8.55 -30.66 -1.06
N GLN A 59 -7.98 -29.47 -1.30
CA GLN A 59 -6.85 -28.92 -0.51
C GLN A 59 -7.09 -27.52 0.12
N GLY A 60 -8.32 -27.02 0.11
CA GLY A 60 -8.62 -25.66 0.56
C GLY A 60 -8.60 -25.47 2.09
N ASP A 61 -7.65 -24.71 2.62
CA ASP A 61 -7.62 -24.23 4.01
C ASP A 61 -8.13 -22.78 4.12
N GLY A 62 -9.41 -22.62 4.48
CA GLY A 62 -10.06 -21.31 4.70
C GLY A 62 -9.38 -20.44 5.76
N SER A 63 -8.60 -21.04 6.67
CA SER A 63 -7.87 -20.29 7.71
C SER A 63 -6.71 -19.48 7.14
N GLN A 64 -6.16 -19.90 5.99
CA GLN A 64 -5.08 -19.18 5.32
C GLN A 64 -5.58 -17.89 4.66
N LEU A 65 -6.75 -17.93 4.01
CA LEU A 65 -7.41 -16.74 3.47
C LEU A 65 -7.66 -15.68 4.54
N SER A 66 -8.15 -16.10 5.73
CA SER A 66 -8.38 -15.19 6.86
C SER A 66 -7.08 -14.56 7.39
N LYS A 67 -6.00 -15.35 7.47
CA LYS A 67 -4.67 -14.85 7.87
C LYS A 67 -4.10 -13.87 6.86
N ASP A 68 -4.23 -14.15 5.57
CA ASP A 68 -3.74 -13.28 4.50
C ASP A 68 -4.48 -11.94 4.49
N PHE A 69 -5.81 -11.96 4.63
CA PHE A 69 -6.62 -10.74 4.81
C PHE A 69 -6.22 -9.94 6.03
N THR A 70 -6.05 -10.60 7.19
CA THR A 70 -5.71 -9.93 8.45
C THR A 70 -4.31 -9.31 8.39
N THR A 71 -3.36 -10.04 7.81
CA THR A 71 -1.98 -9.59 7.63
C THR A 71 -1.94 -8.39 6.70
N CYS A 72 -2.67 -8.47 5.59
CA CYS A 72 -2.75 -7.40 4.64
C CYS A 72 -3.37 -6.13 5.25
N ARG A 73 -4.48 -6.25 5.98
CA ARG A 73 -5.11 -5.12 6.67
C ARG A 73 -4.15 -4.44 7.65
N LYS A 74 -3.33 -5.21 8.36
CA LYS A 74 -2.32 -4.70 9.31
C LYS A 74 -1.17 -3.97 8.63
N LYS A 75 -0.89 -4.25 7.35
CA LYS A 75 0.18 -3.59 6.56
C LYS A 75 -0.27 -2.26 5.94
N ILE A 76 -1.56 -1.94 6.00
CA ILE A 76 -2.07 -0.64 5.57
C ILE A 76 -1.62 0.40 6.60
N ASP A 77 -0.82 1.35 6.15
CA ASP A 77 -0.27 2.42 6.94
C ASP A 77 -0.53 3.77 6.24
N PRO A 78 -1.40 4.63 6.83
CA PRO A 78 -1.68 5.96 6.28
C PRO A 78 -0.46 6.89 6.32
N ASN A 79 0.52 6.61 7.18
CA ASN A 79 1.74 7.40 7.32
C ASN A 79 2.93 6.81 6.54
N LYS A 80 2.69 5.80 5.70
CA LYS A 80 3.78 5.15 4.95
C LYS A 80 4.58 6.16 4.13
N GLY A 81 5.88 6.17 4.33
CA GLY A 81 6.83 7.00 3.58
C GLY A 81 6.68 6.76 2.08
N THR A 82 6.93 7.80 1.28
CA THR A 82 6.74 7.70 -0.18
C THR A 82 7.74 6.74 -0.82
N VAL A 83 8.98 6.73 -0.33
CA VAL A 83 10.02 5.82 -0.82
C VAL A 83 9.66 4.36 -0.51
N ASP A 84 9.23 4.08 0.72
CA ASP A 84 8.83 2.73 1.13
C ASP A 84 7.62 2.25 0.35
N PHE A 85 6.63 3.12 0.15
CA PHE A 85 5.47 2.82 -0.70
C PHE A 85 5.87 2.45 -2.13
N PHE A 86 6.76 3.22 -2.77
CA PHE A 86 7.21 2.90 -4.13
C PHE A 86 8.02 1.62 -4.19
N LYS A 87 8.86 1.35 -3.18
CA LYS A 87 9.62 0.10 -3.10
C LYS A 87 8.68 -1.10 -3.05
N GLU A 88 7.66 -1.07 -2.19
CA GLU A 88 6.64 -2.12 -2.11
C GLU A 88 5.85 -2.28 -3.42
N GLU A 89 5.47 -1.19 -4.07
CA GLU A 89 4.74 -1.25 -5.35
C GLU A 89 5.58 -1.87 -6.47
N ILE A 90 6.87 -1.51 -6.56
CA ILE A 90 7.79 -2.07 -7.55
C ILE A 90 7.97 -3.57 -7.31
N ASP A 91 8.20 -3.97 -6.05
CA ASP A 91 8.39 -5.39 -5.70
C ASP A 91 7.11 -6.20 -6.00
N ARG A 92 5.93 -5.63 -5.74
CA ARG A 92 4.63 -6.24 -6.10
C ARG A 92 4.47 -6.43 -7.61
N HIS A 93 4.88 -5.48 -8.43
CA HIS A 93 4.75 -5.61 -9.89
C HIS A 93 5.75 -6.60 -10.46
N LYS A 94 6.97 -6.64 -9.91
CA LYS A 94 7.97 -7.65 -10.25
C LYS A 94 7.51 -9.07 -9.90
N SER A 95 6.80 -9.27 -8.79
CA SER A 95 6.29 -10.59 -8.43
C SER A 95 5.08 -11.05 -9.26
N LYS A 96 4.47 -10.15 -10.05
CA LYS A 96 3.32 -10.45 -10.93
C LYS A 96 3.71 -10.59 -12.40
N THR A 97 5.00 -10.39 -12.74
CA THR A 97 5.56 -10.56 -14.10
C THR A 97 6.33 -11.88 -14.15
#